data_AF-A0A9D2H1I7-F1
#
_entry.id   AF-A0A9D2H1I7-F1
#
_cell.length_a   1.000
_cell.length_b   1.000
_cell.length_c   1.000
_cell.angle_alpha   90.00
_cell.angle_beta   90.00
_cell.angle_gamma   90.00
#
_symmetry.space_group_name_H-M   'P 1'
#
loop_
_entity.id
_entity.type
_entity.pdbx_description
1 polymer ?
#
loop_
_entity_poly.entity_id
_entity_poly.type
_entity_poly.pdbx_seq_one_letter_code
_entity_poly.pdbx_strand_id
1 'polypeptide(L)'
;ANELMKLSRESGIPVKIRMCDTMCFGVNYPGTSLPRSVQGIVYGLHHHAEVPSELLEWHGHNDFYKVVTNATTAWLYGASSVNCSLLGIGERTGNCPLEAMAMEYAALRGTMDGMDFTAITEIADYFEREINYIVPPKTPFVGRAFNSTRAGIHADGLLKDEEIYNIFDTAKILNRPARVSVNKTSGLAGIAFWINDYYSLPDEYKVTKNDPLVVAMKERVDAEYEEGRNSSFGDDELVNLIYSIDSKRIRDLNAHSMR
;
A
#
# COMPACT_ATOMS: atom_id res chain seq x y z
N ALA A 1 5.60 27.87 23.60
CA ALA A 1 5.02 28.31 22.32
C ALA A 1 4.81 29.82 22.30
N ASN A 2 4.11 30.42 23.27
CA ASN A 2 3.88 31.88 23.31
C ASN A 2 5.16 32.72 23.20
N GLU A 3 6.20 32.37 23.95
CA GLU A 3 7.51 33.05 23.84
C GLU A 3 8.16 32.86 22.45
N LEU A 4 8.00 31.69 21.82
CA LEU A 4 8.48 31.46 20.46
C LEU A 4 7.72 32.34 19.45
N MET A 5 6.41 32.50 19.63
CA MET A 5 5.59 33.38 18.77
C MET A 5 5.92 34.86 19.00
N LYS A 6 6.22 35.26 20.24
CA LYS A 6 6.73 36.60 20.55
C LYS A 6 8.06 36.85 19.85
N LEU A 7 9.02 35.95 19.99
CA LEU A 7 10.32 36.02 19.30
C LEU A 7 10.16 36.05 17.78
N SER A 8 9.22 35.28 17.23
CA SER A 8 8.91 35.28 15.80
C SER A 8 8.43 36.65 15.33
N ARG A 9 7.54 37.31 16.09
CA ARG A 9 7.06 38.66 15.79
C ARG A 9 8.14 39.73 15.94
N GLU A 10 8.94 39.65 17.00
CA GLU A 10 10.01 40.63 17.28
C GLU A 10 11.15 40.54 16.26
N SER A 11 11.49 39.33 15.81
CA SER A 11 12.53 39.11 14.80
C SER A 11 12.04 39.31 13.35
N GLY A 12 10.73 39.25 13.11
CA GLY A 12 10.16 39.20 11.76
C GLY A 12 10.41 37.89 11.02
N ILE A 13 10.97 36.87 11.68
CA ILE A 13 11.27 35.55 11.11
C ILE A 13 10.21 34.55 11.58
N PRO A 14 9.47 33.89 10.67
CA PRO A 14 8.50 32.87 11.05
C PRO A 14 9.16 31.70 11.80
N VAL A 15 8.65 31.39 13.00
CA VAL A 15 9.10 30.22 13.77
C VAL A 15 8.14 29.06 13.53
N LYS A 16 8.61 28.04 12.80
CA LYS A 16 7.87 26.79 12.61
C LYS A 16 8.03 25.89 13.83
N ILE A 17 6.94 25.33 14.34
CA ILE A 17 6.94 24.40 15.46
C ILE A 17 6.65 22.99 14.94
N ARG A 18 7.61 22.10 15.12
CA ARG A 18 7.47 20.67 14.86
C ARG A 18 7.14 19.91 16.15
N MET A 19 6.05 19.18 16.15
CA MET A 19 5.65 18.25 17.21
C MET A 19 6.19 16.86 16.88
N CYS A 20 7.18 16.40 17.66
CA CYS A 20 7.86 15.13 17.43
C CYS A 20 7.34 14.04 18.37
N ASP A 21 6.63 13.05 17.83
CA ASP A 21 6.29 11.80 18.52
C ASP A 21 7.37 10.74 18.26
N THR A 22 8.58 11.04 18.74
CA THR A 22 9.80 10.26 18.47
C THR A 22 9.70 8.80 18.89
N MET A 23 8.96 8.52 19.98
CA MET A 23 8.80 7.18 20.54
C MET A 23 7.41 6.57 20.24
N CYS A 24 6.58 7.23 19.42
CA CYS A 24 5.23 6.80 19.08
C CYS A 24 4.29 6.62 20.31
N PHE A 25 4.44 7.48 21.33
CA PHE A 25 3.59 7.45 22.54
C PHE A 25 2.31 8.26 22.41
N GLY A 26 2.25 9.16 21.44
CA GLY A 26 1.06 9.90 21.07
C GLY A 26 -0.09 8.96 20.74
N VAL A 27 -1.30 9.33 21.16
CA VAL A 27 -2.53 8.64 20.82
C VAL A 27 -3.61 9.64 20.43
N ASN A 28 -4.48 9.22 19.53
CA ASN A 28 -5.61 9.99 19.03
C ASN A 28 -6.95 9.62 19.69
N TYR A 29 -6.93 8.89 20.82
CA TYR A 29 -8.15 8.43 21.45
C TYR A 29 -8.90 9.60 22.13
N PRO A 30 -10.23 9.72 21.95
CA PRO A 30 -11.03 10.73 22.65
C PRO A 30 -10.84 10.66 24.17
N GLY A 31 -10.76 11.82 24.82
CA GLY A 31 -10.56 11.92 26.27
C GLY A 31 -9.13 11.67 26.77
N THR A 32 -8.17 11.35 25.90
CA THR A 32 -6.75 11.26 26.29
C THR A 32 -6.25 12.61 26.81
N SER A 33 -5.58 12.59 27.96
CA SER A 33 -4.92 13.76 28.55
C SER A 33 -3.53 14.03 27.95
N LEU A 34 -3.06 15.26 28.10
CA LEU A 34 -1.64 15.59 27.87
C LEU A 34 -0.75 14.78 28.84
N PRO A 35 0.48 14.42 28.42
CA PRO A 35 1.15 14.77 27.17
C PRO A 35 0.94 13.76 26.03
N ARG A 36 0.01 12.81 26.14
CA ARG A 36 -0.18 11.77 25.10
C ARG A 36 -1.21 12.13 24.03
N SER A 37 -2.08 13.08 24.33
CA SER A 37 -3.15 13.52 23.43
C SER A 37 -2.61 14.26 22.21
N VAL A 38 -2.60 13.62 21.05
CA VAL A 38 -2.14 14.25 19.79
C VAL A 38 -3.01 15.47 19.49
N GLN A 39 -4.33 15.28 19.51
CA GLN A 39 -5.30 16.34 19.31
C GLN A 39 -5.17 17.46 20.36
N GLY A 40 -4.91 17.12 21.62
CA GLY A 40 -4.73 18.10 22.69
C GLY A 40 -3.47 18.96 22.49
N ILE A 41 -2.36 18.35 22.04
CA ILE A 41 -1.11 19.07 21.74
C ILE A 41 -1.33 20.05 20.59
N VAL A 42 -1.87 19.58 19.47
CA VAL A 42 -2.03 20.39 18.26
C VAL A 42 -3.05 21.51 18.51
N TYR A 43 -4.19 21.19 19.11
CA TYR A 43 -5.22 22.17 19.49
C TYR A 43 -4.64 23.22 20.44
N GLY A 44 -3.87 22.81 21.43
CA GLY A 44 -3.26 23.72 22.39
C GLY A 44 -2.27 24.69 21.73
N LEU A 45 -1.44 24.21 20.81
CA LEU A 45 -0.51 25.05 20.06
C LEU A 45 -1.24 26.00 19.11
N HIS A 46 -2.26 25.52 18.40
CA HIS A 46 -2.99 26.33 17.44
C HIS A 46 -3.88 27.39 18.11
N HIS A 47 -4.69 26.99 19.09
CA HIS A 47 -5.71 27.86 19.67
C HIS A 47 -5.26 28.62 20.93
N HIS A 48 -4.48 28.00 21.81
CA HIS A 48 -4.07 28.64 23.06
C HIS A 48 -2.74 29.40 22.93
N ALA A 49 -1.86 28.95 22.03
CA ALA A 49 -0.62 29.63 21.74
C ALA A 49 -0.64 30.44 20.44
N GLU A 50 -1.77 30.46 19.73
CA GLU A 50 -2.00 31.22 18.50
C GLU A 50 -0.92 30.98 17.45
N VAL A 51 -0.39 29.76 17.39
CA VAL A 51 0.56 29.38 16.35
C VAL A 51 -0.23 29.18 15.05
N PRO A 52 0.07 29.92 13.97
CA PRO A 52 -0.60 29.74 12.69
C PRO A 52 -0.47 28.30 12.16
N SER A 53 -1.52 27.81 11.51
CA SER A 53 -1.58 26.42 11.03
C SER A 53 -0.42 26.09 10.08
N GLU A 54 -0.08 27.01 9.18
CA GLU A 54 1.04 26.94 8.24
C GLU A 54 2.41 26.79 8.92
N LEU A 55 2.50 27.17 10.20
CA LEU A 55 3.70 27.04 11.02
C LEU A 55 3.69 25.81 11.94
N LEU A 56 2.67 24.95 11.85
CA LEU A 56 2.56 23.71 12.60
C LEU A 56 2.90 22.49 11.73
N GLU A 57 3.77 21.64 12.26
CA GLU A 57 4.27 20.44 11.61
C GLU A 57 4.25 19.24 12.56
N TRP A 58 3.75 18.09 12.12
CA TRP A 58 3.76 16.86 12.88
C TRP A 58 4.82 15.87 12.35
N HIS A 59 5.56 15.24 13.26
CA HIS A 59 6.55 14.22 12.94
C HIS A 59 6.39 13.04 13.88
N GLY A 60 5.86 11.92 13.37
CA GLY A 60 5.67 10.70 14.17
C GLY A 60 6.49 9.52 13.66
N HIS A 61 6.83 8.61 14.57
CA HIS A 61 7.37 7.28 14.26
C HIS A 61 6.29 6.20 14.37
N ASN A 62 6.58 5.00 13.87
CA ASN A 62 5.59 3.92 13.69
C ASN A 62 5.68 2.75 14.67
N ASP A 63 6.37 2.90 15.81
CA ASP A 63 6.65 1.79 16.73
C ASP A 63 5.40 1.07 17.28
N PHE A 64 4.25 1.75 17.28
CA PHE A 64 2.98 1.19 17.72
C PHE A 64 1.87 1.23 16.66
N TYR A 65 2.22 1.26 15.36
CA TYR A 65 1.27 1.25 14.24
C TYR A 65 0.27 2.43 14.21
N LYS A 66 0.62 3.57 14.81
CA LYS A 66 -0.26 4.74 14.94
C LYS A 66 0.19 5.93 14.09
N VAL A 67 1.26 5.80 13.33
CA VAL A 67 1.89 6.98 12.71
C VAL A 67 0.96 7.69 11.73
N VAL A 68 0.21 6.94 10.92
CA VAL A 68 -0.74 7.47 9.93
C VAL A 68 -1.92 8.11 10.66
N THR A 69 -2.55 7.38 11.59
CA THR A 69 -3.73 7.90 12.30
C THR A 69 -3.41 9.10 13.20
N ASN A 70 -2.24 9.14 13.83
CA ASN A 70 -1.76 10.31 14.58
C ASN A 70 -1.46 11.49 13.65
N ALA A 71 -0.85 11.26 12.47
CA ALA A 71 -0.59 12.30 11.48
C ALA A 71 -1.90 12.88 10.90
N THR A 72 -2.86 12.03 10.52
CA THR A 72 -4.22 12.44 10.12
C THR A 72 -4.89 13.24 11.24
N THR A 73 -4.78 12.79 12.50
CA THR A 73 -5.33 13.54 13.65
C THR A 73 -4.67 14.91 13.78
N ALA A 74 -3.35 15.03 13.57
CA ALA A 74 -2.68 16.31 13.62
C ALA A 74 -3.20 17.29 12.53
N TRP A 75 -3.45 16.82 11.31
CA TRP A 75 -4.12 17.61 10.27
C TRP A 75 -5.49 18.10 10.71
N LEU A 76 -6.34 17.19 11.23
CA LEU A 76 -7.71 17.53 11.65
C LEU A 76 -7.78 18.56 12.78
N TYR A 77 -6.70 18.71 13.57
CA TYR A 77 -6.64 19.63 14.71
C TYR A 77 -5.79 20.89 14.44
N GLY A 78 -5.30 21.08 13.21
CA GLY A 78 -4.75 22.37 12.76
C GLY A 78 -3.28 22.34 12.33
N ALA A 79 -2.59 21.20 12.32
CA ALA A 79 -1.27 21.12 11.69
C ALA A 79 -1.43 21.21 10.17
N SER A 80 -0.64 22.06 9.50
CA SER A 80 -0.67 22.16 8.03
C SER A 80 0.22 21.12 7.35
N SER A 81 1.20 20.59 8.07
CA SER A 81 2.22 19.70 7.51
C SER A 81 2.47 18.48 8.38
N VAL A 82 2.69 17.35 7.73
CA VAL A 82 3.15 16.10 8.35
C VAL A 82 4.45 15.70 7.66
N ASN A 83 5.41 15.20 8.43
CA ASN A 83 6.60 14.61 7.85
C ASN A 83 6.36 13.15 7.51
N CYS A 84 6.75 12.81 6.30
CA CYS A 84 6.70 11.45 5.79
C CYS A 84 8.05 11.02 5.25
N SER A 85 8.18 9.73 4.98
CA SER A 85 9.21 9.15 4.14
C SER A 85 8.58 8.20 3.13
N LEU A 86 9.27 7.98 2.00
CA LEU A 86 8.84 6.99 1.01
C LEU A 86 8.84 5.61 1.67
N LEU A 87 7.73 4.87 1.51
CA LEU A 87 7.56 3.53 2.09
C LEU A 87 7.63 3.49 3.62
N GLY A 88 7.53 4.65 4.28
CA GLY A 88 7.65 4.78 5.73
C GLY A 88 9.03 4.43 6.29
N ILE A 89 10.08 4.34 5.47
CA ILE A 89 11.42 3.97 5.95
C ILE A 89 11.97 5.04 6.89
N GLY A 90 12.61 4.61 7.98
CA GLY A 90 13.16 5.50 9.01
C GLY A 90 13.81 4.70 10.13
N GLU A 91 14.08 5.33 11.26
CA GLU A 91 14.62 4.64 12.43
C GLU A 91 13.66 3.55 12.94
N ARG A 92 14.21 2.43 13.42
CA ARG A 92 13.47 1.33 14.04
C ARG A 92 12.40 0.74 13.12
N THR A 93 11.14 1.09 13.35
CA THR A 93 9.95 0.62 12.62
C THR A 93 9.46 1.63 11.58
N GLY A 94 10.15 2.76 11.45
CA GLY A 94 9.92 3.74 10.40
C GLY A 94 9.18 5.00 10.82
N ASN A 95 8.98 5.86 9.82
CA ASN A 95 8.26 7.12 9.89
C ASN A 95 6.87 6.97 9.25
N CYS A 96 6.14 8.09 9.12
CA CYS A 96 4.87 8.11 8.40
C CYS A 96 5.10 7.82 6.90
N PRO A 97 4.42 6.82 6.30
CA PRO A 97 4.55 6.57 4.86
C PRO A 97 3.90 7.70 4.04
N LEU A 98 4.64 8.24 3.06
CA LEU A 98 4.15 9.34 2.23
C LEU A 98 2.92 8.91 1.41
N GLU A 99 2.97 7.72 0.82
CA GLU A 99 1.89 7.15 0.03
C GLU A 99 0.60 6.99 0.84
N ALA A 100 0.72 6.66 2.13
CA ALA A 100 -0.43 6.59 3.03
C ALA A 100 -1.06 7.97 3.27
N MET A 101 -0.23 8.99 3.52
CA MET A 101 -0.73 10.35 3.73
C MET A 101 -1.28 11.00 2.46
N ALA A 102 -0.75 10.66 1.27
CA ALA A 102 -1.33 11.09 0.00
C ALA A 102 -2.74 10.51 -0.20
N MET A 103 -2.92 9.21 0.06
CA MET A 103 -4.24 8.57 0.03
C MET A 103 -5.21 9.18 1.05
N GLU A 104 -4.76 9.43 2.29
CA GLU A 104 -5.54 10.11 3.33
C GLU A 104 -5.94 11.53 2.90
N TYR A 105 -5.04 12.30 2.30
CA TYR A 105 -5.34 13.63 1.78
C TYR A 105 -6.46 13.58 0.74
N ALA A 106 -6.34 12.68 -0.25
CA ALA A 106 -7.35 12.53 -1.29
C ALA A 106 -8.71 12.09 -0.72
N ALA A 107 -8.71 11.18 0.26
CA ALA A 107 -9.92 10.75 0.94
C ALA A 107 -10.60 11.90 1.73
N LEU A 108 -9.81 12.74 2.41
CA LEU A 108 -10.34 13.87 3.19
C LEU A 108 -10.81 15.02 2.30
N ARG A 109 -10.11 15.30 1.21
CA ARG A 109 -10.35 16.48 0.35
C ARG A 109 -11.27 16.18 -0.84
N GLY A 110 -11.44 14.91 -1.21
CA GLY A 110 -12.15 14.50 -2.41
C GLY A 110 -11.43 14.85 -3.71
N THR A 111 -10.13 15.14 -3.65
CA THR A 111 -9.28 15.49 -4.79
C THR A 111 -7.83 15.09 -4.54
N MET A 112 -7.13 14.68 -5.60
CA MET A 112 -5.68 14.44 -5.54
C MET A 112 -4.87 15.75 -5.59
N ASP A 113 -5.52 16.90 -5.84
CA ASP A 113 -4.88 18.22 -5.86
C ASP A 113 -3.64 18.28 -6.77
N GLY A 114 -3.73 17.61 -7.93
CA GLY A 114 -2.66 17.53 -8.92
C GLY A 114 -1.58 16.48 -8.64
N MET A 115 -1.64 15.76 -7.52
CA MET A 115 -0.74 14.63 -7.27
C MET A 115 -1.00 13.49 -8.26
N ASP A 116 0.07 12.93 -8.80
CA ASP A 116 0.03 11.73 -9.62
C ASP A 116 0.24 10.49 -8.75
N PHE A 117 -0.81 9.69 -8.61
CA PHE A 117 -0.79 8.51 -7.74
C PHE A 117 -0.15 7.29 -8.42
N THR A 118 0.03 7.30 -9.75
CA THR A 118 0.75 6.20 -10.42
C THR A 118 2.24 6.18 -10.03
N ALA A 119 2.78 7.33 -9.65
CA ALA A 119 4.13 7.46 -9.10
C ALA A 119 4.35 6.62 -7.82
N ILE A 120 3.29 6.27 -7.07
CA ILE A 120 3.42 5.38 -5.90
C ILE A 120 3.94 4.00 -6.32
N THR A 121 3.46 3.45 -7.44
CA THR A 121 3.96 2.19 -7.99
C THR A 121 5.37 2.34 -8.54
N GLU A 122 5.65 3.43 -9.27
CA GLU A 122 6.99 3.70 -9.81
C GLU A 122 8.06 3.82 -8.71
N ILE A 123 7.71 4.45 -7.59
CA ILE A 123 8.58 4.54 -6.41
C ILE A 123 8.84 3.15 -5.84
N ALA A 124 7.83 2.31 -5.69
CA ALA A 124 8.02 0.94 -5.19
C ALA A 124 8.97 0.15 -6.10
N ASP A 125 8.77 0.23 -7.41
CA ASP A 125 9.60 -0.46 -8.40
C ASP A 125 11.04 0.07 -8.41
N TYR A 126 11.23 1.40 -8.28
CA TYR A 126 12.54 2.02 -8.14
C TYR A 126 13.27 1.54 -6.89
N PHE A 127 12.56 1.42 -5.75
CA PHE A 127 13.14 0.92 -4.51
C PHE A 127 13.61 -0.53 -4.64
N GLU A 128 12.84 -1.39 -5.31
CA GLU A 128 13.26 -2.77 -5.54
C GLU A 128 14.44 -2.86 -6.52
N ARG A 129 14.41 -2.11 -7.63
CA ARG A 129 15.40 -2.21 -8.72
C ARG A 129 16.71 -1.49 -8.44
N GLU A 130 16.64 -0.25 -7.97
CA GLU A 130 17.80 0.65 -7.87
C GLU A 130 18.35 0.73 -6.46
N ILE A 131 17.49 0.63 -5.45
CA ILE A 131 17.89 0.69 -4.02
C ILE A 131 18.13 -0.71 -3.44
N ASN A 132 17.69 -1.77 -4.14
CA ASN A 132 17.71 -3.15 -3.65
C ASN A 132 16.99 -3.31 -2.30
N TYR A 133 15.93 -2.54 -2.10
CA TYR A 133 15.05 -2.65 -0.95
C TYR A 133 13.94 -3.65 -1.24
N ILE A 134 13.75 -4.64 -0.36
CA ILE A 134 12.68 -5.63 -0.53
C ILE A 134 11.40 -5.06 0.06
N VAL A 135 10.44 -4.70 -0.80
CA VAL A 135 9.11 -4.27 -0.36
C VAL A 135 8.33 -5.50 0.14
N PRO A 136 7.85 -5.53 1.40
CA PRO A 136 7.02 -6.62 1.86
C PRO A 136 5.78 -6.78 0.97
N PRO A 137 5.38 -8.02 0.60
CA PRO A 137 4.40 -8.21 -0.47
C PRO A 137 3.02 -7.62 -0.19
N LYS A 138 2.68 -7.46 1.09
CA LYS A 138 1.36 -7.01 1.55
C LYS A 138 1.39 -5.60 2.13
N THR A 139 2.48 -4.84 1.93
CA THR A 139 2.53 -3.44 2.32
C THR A 139 1.42 -2.68 1.58
N PRO A 140 0.57 -1.90 2.28
CA PRO A 140 -0.51 -1.15 1.63
C PRO A 140 -0.01 -0.29 0.47
N PHE A 141 -0.77 -0.23 -0.63
CA PHE A 141 -0.53 0.58 -1.83
C PHE A 141 0.68 0.19 -2.71
N VAL A 142 1.74 -0.37 -2.13
CA VAL A 142 3.03 -0.61 -2.81
C VAL A 142 3.40 -2.08 -2.92
N GLY A 143 2.92 -2.92 -2.00
CA GLY A 143 3.25 -4.34 -1.98
C GLY A 143 2.64 -5.10 -3.15
N ARG A 144 3.41 -5.95 -3.82
CA ARG A 144 2.96 -6.71 -5.01
C ARG A 144 1.66 -7.51 -4.85
N ALA A 145 1.26 -7.82 -3.63
CA ALA A 145 0.09 -8.60 -3.27
C ALA A 145 -0.95 -7.83 -2.42
N PHE A 146 -0.84 -6.50 -2.29
CA PHE A 146 -1.76 -5.73 -1.43
C PHE A 146 -3.21 -5.76 -1.95
N ASN A 147 -3.41 -5.80 -3.28
CA ASN A 147 -4.70 -5.88 -3.96
C ASN A 147 -4.99 -7.29 -4.50
N SER A 148 -4.34 -8.32 -3.95
CA SER A 148 -4.55 -9.71 -4.37
C SER A 148 -5.66 -10.40 -3.59
N THR A 149 -6.59 -11.06 -4.29
CA THR A 149 -7.62 -11.90 -3.69
C THR A 149 -7.32 -13.39 -3.81
N ARG A 150 -7.73 -14.18 -2.82
CA ARG A 150 -7.32 -15.58 -2.67
C ARG A 150 -8.47 -16.59 -2.73
N ALA A 151 -9.63 -16.28 -2.17
CA ALA A 151 -10.72 -17.27 -2.07
C ALA A 151 -11.38 -17.46 -3.45
N GLY A 152 -11.71 -18.71 -3.82
CA GLY A 152 -12.38 -18.98 -5.11
C GLY A 152 -13.67 -18.18 -5.31
N ILE A 153 -14.44 -17.97 -4.24
CA ILE A 153 -15.63 -17.09 -4.25
C ILE A 153 -15.28 -15.60 -4.43
N HIS A 154 -14.13 -15.16 -3.90
CA HIS A 154 -13.71 -13.77 -4.05
C HIS A 154 -13.15 -13.51 -5.45
N ALA A 155 -12.42 -14.48 -6.01
CA ALA A 155 -11.94 -14.41 -7.38
C ALA A 155 -13.11 -14.41 -8.38
N ASP A 156 -14.12 -15.26 -8.17
CA ASP A 156 -15.35 -15.25 -8.97
C ASP A 156 -16.12 -13.92 -8.87
N GLY A 157 -16.20 -13.34 -7.66
CA GLY A 157 -16.79 -12.02 -7.47
C GLY A 157 -16.01 -10.93 -8.23
N LEU A 158 -14.68 -10.88 -8.06
CA LEU A 158 -13.80 -9.92 -8.73
C LEU A 158 -13.91 -10.00 -10.27
N LEU A 159 -14.04 -11.20 -10.82
CA LEU A 159 -14.20 -11.42 -12.26
C LEU A 159 -15.56 -10.95 -12.81
N LYS A 160 -16.60 -10.94 -11.97
CA LYS A 160 -17.94 -10.47 -12.35
C LYS A 160 -18.06 -8.96 -12.24
N ASP A 161 -17.53 -8.43 -11.15
CA ASP A 161 -17.50 -7.00 -10.86
C ASP A 161 -16.32 -6.73 -9.92
N GLU A 162 -15.37 -5.94 -10.41
CA GLU A 162 -14.13 -5.64 -9.71
C GLU A 162 -14.40 -4.91 -8.38
N GLU A 163 -15.45 -4.10 -8.29
CA GLU A 163 -15.80 -3.33 -7.08
C GLU A 163 -16.22 -4.22 -5.90
N ILE A 164 -16.59 -5.49 -6.14
CA ILE A 164 -17.00 -6.40 -5.08
C ILE A 164 -15.82 -6.70 -4.14
N TYR A 165 -14.61 -6.82 -4.68
CA TYR A 165 -13.43 -7.26 -3.93
C TYR A 165 -12.17 -6.42 -4.16
N ASN A 166 -12.18 -5.45 -5.07
CA ASN A 166 -11.13 -4.44 -5.18
C ASN A 166 -11.48 -3.25 -4.30
N ILE A 167 -10.56 -2.85 -3.43
CA ILE A 167 -10.81 -1.82 -2.40
C ILE A 167 -11.06 -0.43 -2.99
N PHE A 168 -10.50 -0.16 -4.17
CA PHE A 168 -10.76 0.98 -5.06
C PHE A 168 -10.18 0.61 -6.44
N ASP A 169 -10.40 1.44 -7.47
CA ASP A 169 -9.84 1.24 -8.81
C ASP A 169 -8.29 1.39 -8.80
N THR A 170 -7.61 0.31 -8.43
CA THR A 170 -6.15 0.25 -8.26
C THR A 170 -5.42 0.32 -9.61
N ALA A 171 -6.04 -0.15 -10.69
CA ALA A 171 -5.52 0.01 -12.05
C ALA A 171 -5.44 1.49 -12.44
N LYS A 172 -6.53 2.23 -12.25
CA LYS A 172 -6.59 3.66 -12.60
C LYS A 172 -5.78 4.54 -11.66
N ILE A 173 -5.87 4.30 -10.34
CA ILE A 173 -5.28 5.20 -9.34
C ILE A 173 -3.80 4.93 -9.17
N LEU A 174 -3.35 3.67 -9.22
CA LEU A 174 -1.97 3.31 -8.90
C LEU A 174 -1.22 2.68 -10.08
N ASN A 175 -1.82 2.58 -11.27
CA ASN A 175 -1.30 1.78 -12.37
C ASN A 175 -0.99 0.33 -11.95
N ARG A 176 -1.84 -0.24 -11.08
CA ARG A 176 -1.63 -1.57 -10.51
C ARG A 176 -2.93 -2.38 -10.50
N PRO A 177 -3.21 -3.18 -11.54
CA PRO A 177 -4.43 -3.98 -11.64
C PRO A 177 -4.60 -4.99 -10.50
N ALA A 178 -5.85 -5.34 -10.19
CA ALA A 178 -6.18 -6.35 -9.19
C ALA A 178 -5.69 -7.75 -9.61
N ARG A 179 -5.23 -8.53 -8.63
CA ARG A 179 -4.63 -9.86 -8.87
C ARG A 179 -5.39 -10.98 -8.17
N VAL A 180 -5.27 -12.20 -8.68
CA VAL A 180 -5.80 -13.42 -8.05
C VAL A 180 -4.66 -14.36 -7.69
N SER A 181 -4.62 -14.85 -6.45
CA SER A 181 -3.66 -15.89 -6.05
C SER A 181 -4.24 -17.30 -6.22
N VAL A 182 -3.38 -18.28 -6.45
CA VAL A 182 -3.76 -19.69 -6.61
C VAL A 182 -3.70 -20.45 -5.28
N ASN A 183 -4.77 -21.17 -4.93
CA ASN A 183 -4.85 -22.05 -3.76
C ASN A 183 -5.79 -23.25 -3.97
N LYS A 184 -6.08 -24.01 -2.90
CA LYS A 184 -6.94 -25.20 -2.92
C LYS A 184 -8.33 -24.97 -3.52
N THR A 185 -8.86 -23.75 -3.39
CA THR A 185 -10.18 -23.39 -3.89
C THR A 185 -10.16 -22.78 -5.29
N SER A 186 -8.97 -22.57 -5.86
CA SER A 186 -8.83 -22.00 -7.20
C SER A 186 -9.26 -23.02 -8.25
N GLY A 187 -10.28 -22.67 -9.03
CA GLY A 187 -10.64 -23.41 -10.25
C GLY A 187 -9.75 -23.06 -11.43
N LEU A 188 -9.96 -23.74 -12.56
CA LEU A 188 -9.26 -23.48 -13.83
C LEU A 188 -9.30 -22.01 -14.26
N ALA A 189 -10.44 -21.33 -14.05
CA ALA A 189 -10.58 -19.92 -14.37
C ALA A 189 -9.65 -19.01 -13.53
N GLY A 190 -9.45 -19.34 -12.25
CA GLY A 190 -8.54 -18.60 -11.38
C GLY A 190 -7.07 -18.80 -11.77
N ILE A 191 -6.69 -20.01 -12.20
CA ILE A 191 -5.34 -20.29 -12.71
C ILE A 191 -5.11 -19.57 -14.03
N ALA A 192 -6.04 -19.63 -14.98
CA ALA A 192 -5.94 -18.91 -16.24
C ALA A 192 -5.83 -17.39 -16.02
N PHE A 193 -6.63 -16.84 -15.10
CA PHE A 193 -6.55 -15.43 -14.75
C PHE A 193 -5.18 -15.07 -14.16
N TRP A 194 -4.67 -15.88 -13.22
CA TRP A 194 -3.33 -15.65 -12.65
C TRP A 194 -2.24 -15.65 -13.73
N ILE A 195 -2.27 -16.57 -14.70
CA ILE A 195 -1.29 -16.57 -15.81
C ILE A 195 -1.39 -15.28 -16.63
N ASN A 196 -2.60 -14.91 -17.04
CA ASN A 196 -2.83 -13.72 -17.87
C ASN A 196 -2.40 -12.43 -17.16
N ASP A 197 -2.69 -12.30 -15.88
CA ASP A 197 -2.32 -11.15 -15.04
C ASP A 197 -0.82 -11.13 -14.74
N TYR A 198 -0.24 -12.26 -14.30
CA TYR A 198 1.16 -12.36 -13.90
C TYR A 198 2.11 -11.98 -15.04
N TYR A 199 1.81 -12.45 -16.26
CA TYR A 199 2.58 -12.12 -17.46
C TYR A 199 2.07 -10.86 -18.20
N SER A 200 0.97 -10.24 -17.73
CA SER A 200 0.36 -9.08 -18.39
C SER A 200 0.15 -9.32 -19.89
N LEU A 201 -0.48 -10.44 -20.24
CA LEU A 201 -0.63 -10.88 -21.64
C LEU A 201 -1.63 -10.00 -22.41
N PRO A 202 -1.33 -9.61 -23.66
CA PRO A 202 -2.30 -8.99 -24.55
C PRO A 202 -3.50 -9.91 -24.80
N ASP A 203 -4.65 -9.34 -25.15
CA ASP A 203 -5.89 -10.11 -25.36
C ASP A 203 -5.75 -11.28 -26.34
N GLU A 204 -4.92 -11.12 -27.37
CA GLU A 204 -4.67 -12.14 -28.39
C GLU A 204 -3.84 -13.34 -27.88
N TYR A 205 -3.10 -13.17 -26.78
CA TYR A 205 -2.25 -14.19 -26.16
C TYR A 205 -2.80 -14.72 -24.84
N LYS A 206 -3.97 -14.24 -24.39
CA LYS A 206 -4.58 -14.70 -23.14
C LYS A 206 -4.91 -16.19 -23.20
N VAL A 207 -4.52 -16.91 -22.14
CA VAL A 207 -4.90 -18.30 -21.94
C VAL A 207 -6.32 -18.38 -21.38
N THR A 208 -7.05 -19.42 -21.79
CA THR A 208 -8.41 -19.68 -21.29
C THR A 208 -8.40 -20.77 -20.23
N LYS A 209 -9.51 -20.94 -19.51
CA LYS A 209 -9.67 -22.03 -18.53
C LYS A 209 -9.55 -23.45 -19.13
N ASN A 210 -9.62 -23.58 -20.46
CA ASN A 210 -9.50 -24.84 -21.17
C ASN A 210 -8.10 -25.05 -21.78
N ASP A 211 -7.17 -24.12 -21.58
CA ASP A 211 -5.80 -24.25 -22.08
C ASP A 211 -5.13 -25.49 -21.41
N PRO A 212 -4.45 -26.37 -22.18
CA PRO A 212 -3.78 -27.54 -21.63
C PRO A 212 -2.81 -27.25 -20.49
N LEU A 213 -2.10 -26.10 -20.53
CA LEU A 213 -1.23 -25.67 -19.43
C LEU A 213 -2.05 -25.42 -18.15
N VAL A 214 -3.20 -24.77 -18.27
CA VAL A 214 -4.07 -24.45 -17.14
C VAL A 214 -4.62 -25.72 -16.49
N VAL A 215 -5.01 -26.70 -17.30
CA VAL A 215 -5.49 -28.01 -16.81
C VAL A 215 -4.36 -28.75 -16.08
N ALA A 216 -3.17 -28.84 -16.68
CA ALA A 216 -2.02 -29.50 -16.06
C ALA A 216 -1.58 -28.80 -14.77
N MET A 217 -1.62 -27.46 -14.72
CA MET A 217 -1.36 -26.71 -13.49
C MET A 217 -2.38 -27.03 -12.40
N LYS A 218 -3.67 -27.15 -12.74
CA LYS A 218 -4.71 -27.50 -11.77
C LYS A 218 -4.46 -28.86 -11.14
N GLU A 219 -4.15 -29.87 -11.94
CA GLU A 219 -3.84 -31.22 -11.45
C GLU A 219 -2.67 -31.22 -10.47
N ARG A 220 -1.61 -30.46 -10.77
CA ARG A 220 -0.45 -30.35 -9.88
C ARG A 220 -0.74 -29.56 -8.60
N VAL A 221 -1.50 -28.46 -8.72
CA VAL A 221 -1.94 -27.67 -7.56
C VAL A 221 -2.78 -28.54 -6.63
N ASP A 222 -3.71 -29.34 -7.17
CA ASP A 222 -4.54 -30.24 -6.37
C ASP A 222 -3.72 -31.32 -5.67
N ALA A 223 -2.78 -31.96 -6.38
CA ALA A 223 -1.91 -32.98 -5.82
C ALA A 223 -1.14 -32.46 -4.59
N GLU A 224 -0.56 -31.27 -4.67
CA GLU A 224 0.16 -30.66 -3.54
C GLU A 224 -0.75 -30.41 -2.32
N TYR A 225 -2.01 -30.05 -2.54
CA TYR A 225 -3.00 -29.91 -1.45
C TYR A 225 -3.47 -31.25 -0.88
N GLU A 226 -3.54 -32.29 -1.71
CA GLU A 226 -3.80 -33.66 -1.27
C GLU A 226 -2.64 -34.20 -0.42
N GLU A 227 -1.40 -33.81 -0.73
CA GLU A 227 -0.18 -34.11 0.02
C GLU A 227 -0.03 -33.30 1.33
N GLY A 228 -1.01 -32.43 1.63
CA GLY A 228 -1.11 -31.75 2.92
C GLY A 228 -0.62 -30.30 2.94
N ARG A 229 -0.35 -29.68 1.78
CA ARG A 229 -0.11 -28.23 1.70
C ARG A 229 -1.29 -27.47 2.34
N ASN A 230 -1.00 -26.40 3.08
CA ASN A 230 -2.00 -25.50 3.68
C ASN A 230 -1.76 -24.01 3.39
N SER A 231 -0.66 -23.68 2.71
CA SER A 231 -0.33 -22.35 2.21
C SER A 231 -0.92 -22.12 0.81
N SER A 232 -1.10 -20.86 0.41
CA SER A 232 -1.31 -20.50 -1.00
C SER A 232 0.00 -20.64 -1.77
N PHE A 233 -0.08 -20.87 -3.07
CA PHE A 233 1.09 -20.84 -3.93
C PHE A 233 1.61 -19.40 -4.06
N GLY A 234 2.92 -19.23 -3.90
CA GLY A 234 3.63 -18.03 -4.29
C GLY A 234 3.81 -17.96 -5.81
N ASP A 235 3.98 -16.74 -6.33
CA ASP A 235 4.21 -16.52 -7.75
C ASP A 235 5.40 -17.33 -8.29
N ASP A 236 6.52 -17.36 -7.56
CA ASP A 236 7.71 -18.11 -7.96
C ASP A 236 7.46 -19.62 -8.01
N GLU A 237 6.63 -20.15 -7.11
CA GLU A 237 6.22 -21.55 -7.15
C GLU A 237 5.40 -21.86 -8.40
N LEU A 238 4.48 -20.97 -8.78
CA LEU A 238 3.63 -21.14 -9.95
C LEU A 238 4.43 -21.01 -11.26
N VAL A 239 5.40 -20.10 -11.31
CA VAL A 239 6.33 -20.00 -12.44
C VAL A 239 7.18 -21.26 -12.57
N ASN A 240 7.72 -21.77 -11.47
CA ASN A 240 8.46 -23.05 -11.46
C ASN A 240 7.56 -24.22 -11.86
N LEU A 241 6.27 -24.17 -11.47
CA LEU A 241 5.30 -25.17 -11.87
C LEU A 241 5.09 -25.17 -13.39
N ILE A 242 4.89 -23.99 -14.00
CA ILE A 242 4.81 -23.85 -15.46
C ILE A 242 6.08 -24.41 -16.10
N TYR A 243 7.25 -24.05 -15.60
CA TYR A 243 8.52 -24.56 -16.13
C TYR A 243 8.62 -26.08 -16.10
N SER A 244 8.16 -26.70 -15.00
CA SER A 244 8.16 -28.16 -14.84
C SER A 244 7.16 -28.89 -15.74
N ILE A 245 6.06 -28.23 -16.09
CA ILE A 245 5.00 -28.77 -16.95
C ILE A 245 5.37 -28.59 -18.43
N ASP A 246 5.71 -27.37 -18.83
CA ASP A 246 6.04 -27.01 -20.21
C ASP A 246 7.07 -25.88 -20.27
N SER A 247 8.35 -26.27 -20.27
CA SER A 247 9.50 -25.38 -20.43
C SER A 247 9.56 -24.63 -21.78
N LYS A 248 8.76 -25.00 -22.78
CA LYS A 248 8.64 -24.21 -24.02
C LYS A 248 7.59 -23.12 -23.83
N ARG A 249 6.45 -23.45 -23.22
CA ARG A 249 5.35 -22.51 -22.98
C ARG A 249 5.77 -21.34 -22.10
N ILE A 250 6.65 -21.55 -21.12
CA ILE A 250 7.17 -20.43 -20.31
C ILE A 250 7.92 -19.38 -21.15
N ARG A 251 8.66 -19.81 -22.19
CA ARG A 251 9.36 -18.88 -23.09
C ARG A 251 8.38 -18.10 -23.96
N ASP A 252 7.32 -18.76 -24.39
CA ASP A 252 6.24 -18.15 -25.17
C ASP A 252 5.47 -17.10 -24.34
N LEU A 253 5.14 -17.42 -23.08
CA LEU A 253 4.53 -16.47 -22.15
C LEU A 253 5.43 -15.26 -21.89
N ASN A 254 6.73 -15.48 -21.67
CA ASN A 254 7.69 -14.40 -21.49
C ASN A 254 7.87 -13.55 -22.76
N ALA A 255 7.81 -14.14 -23.95
CA ALA A 255 7.99 -13.42 -25.21
C ALA A 255 6.85 -12.43 -25.50
N HIS A 256 5.65 -12.70 -24.97
CA HIS A 256 4.47 -11.85 -25.12
C HIS A 256 4.12 -11.10 -23.83
N SER A 257 4.98 -11.18 -22.82
CA SER A 257 4.79 -10.49 -21.54
C SER A 257 5.02 -8.99 -21.70
N MET A 258 4.08 -8.18 -21.20
CA MET A 258 4.24 -6.71 -21.13
C MET A 258 4.78 -6.23 -19.79
N ARG A 259 5.21 -7.16 -18.94
CA ARG A 259 5.74 -6.92 -17.60
C ARG A 259 7.19 -6.42 -17.58
#